data_AF-A0A8D8TPL5-F1
#
_entry.id   AF-A0A8D8TPL5-F1
#
_cell.length_a   1.000
_cell.length_b   1.000
_cell.length_c   1.000
_cell.angle_alpha   90.00
_cell.angle_beta   90.00
_cell.angle_gamma   90.00
#
_symmetry.space_group_name_H-M   'P 1'
#
loop_
_entity.id
_entity.type
_entity.pdbx_description
1 polymer ?
#
loop_
_entity_poly.entity_id
_entity_poly.type
_entity_poly.pdbx_seq_one_letter_code
_entity_poly.pdbx_strand_id
1 'polypeptide(L)'
;MRSPMIKSMFMDLLKTTNQTDDWIVESAGIGWWDVGKGMDPRAKHHLESYGLNTSHIVREICQDDFYKFEYIIATDERDLGFLDLEAPEDGISKCVLLGSFNSKAKFPVSDLPDPFFLKTKPLNDALEDIMNRGYWYLVSFLDTFGVQVPEVLTTKKVKIITTVKIRSSTMNPWHEKMSSLQAGWSATKFKDRITVKSTHRKLQ
;
A
#
# COMPACT_ATOMS: atom_id res chain seq x y z
N MET A 1 -2.01 12.06 7.95
CA MET A 1 -1.10 10.94 7.58
C MET A 1 -1.84 9.64 7.29
N ARG A 2 -2.67 9.13 8.21
CA ARG A 2 -3.33 7.82 8.06
C ARG A 2 -4.31 7.77 6.87
N SER A 3 -5.34 8.62 6.84
CA SER A 3 -6.38 8.56 5.81
C SER A 3 -5.86 8.71 4.37
N PRO A 4 -4.88 9.58 4.05
CA PRO A 4 -4.31 9.63 2.70
C PRO A 4 -3.52 8.37 2.33
N MET A 5 -2.82 7.74 3.29
CA MET A 5 -2.12 6.48 3.05
C MET A 5 -3.09 5.34 2.77
N ILE A 6 -4.13 5.22 3.59
CA ILE A 6 -5.19 4.21 3.42
C ILE A 6 -5.90 4.40 2.07
N LYS A 7 -6.25 5.63 1.69
CA LYS A 7 -6.81 5.91 0.35
C LYS A 7 -5.87 5.44 -0.76
N SER A 8 -4.59 5.75 -0.66
CA SER A 8 -3.60 5.42 -1.69
C SER A 8 -3.45 3.91 -1.87
N MET A 9 -3.43 3.17 -0.76
CA MET A 9 -3.42 1.70 -0.75
C MET A 9 -4.73 1.13 -1.29
N PHE A 10 -5.87 1.72 -0.94
CA PHE A 10 -7.16 1.25 -1.37
C PHE A 10 -7.35 1.42 -2.88
N MET A 11 -6.96 2.56 -3.44
CA MET A 11 -6.96 2.77 -4.89
C MET A 11 -6.06 1.78 -5.63
N ASP A 12 -4.91 1.41 -5.06
CA ASP A 12 -4.03 0.40 -5.65
C ASP A 12 -4.66 -1.01 -5.61
N LEU A 13 -5.32 -1.37 -4.51
CA LEU A 13 -6.12 -2.60 -4.41
C LEU A 13 -7.24 -2.66 -5.45
N LEU A 14 -7.98 -1.55 -5.63
CA LEU A 14 -9.04 -1.47 -6.65
C LEU A 14 -8.48 -1.56 -8.06
N LYS A 15 -7.32 -0.97 -8.32
CA LYS A 15 -6.64 -1.07 -9.61
C LYS A 15 -6.18 -2.50 -9.91
N THR A 16 -5.59 -3.18 -8.93
CA THR A 16 -5.09 -4.56 -9.08
C THR A 16 -6.20 -5.58 -9.21
N THR A 17 -7.39 -5.29 -8.67
CA THR A 17 -8.61 -6.12 -8.80
C THR A 17 -9.52 -5.70 -9.96
N ASN A 18 -9.13 -4.68 -10.73
CA ASN A 18 -9.91 -4.13 -11.85
C ASN A 18 -11.32 -3.67 -11.44
N GLN A 19 -11.42 -3.01 -10.29
CA GLN A 19 -12.65 -2.50 -9.68
C GLN A 19 -12.69 -0.97 -9.65
N THR A 20 -11.75 -0.27 -10.29
CA THR A 20 -11.64 1.20 -10.14
C THR A 20 -12.90 1.96 -10.57
N ASP A 21 -13.61 1.47 -11.59
CA ASP A 21 -14.80 2.14 -12.12
C ASP A 21 -16.05 1.96 -11.24
N ASP A 22 -16.03 0.99 -10.33
CA ASP A 22 -17.15 0.67 -9.44
C ASP A 22 -17.08 1.41 -8.09
N TRP A 23 -16.00 2.17 -7.85
CA TRP A 23 -15.72 2.76 -6.54
C TRP A 23 -15.35 4.25 -6.64
N ILE A 24 -15.96 5.06 -5.78
CA ILE A 24 -15.54 6.44 -5.54
C ILE A 24 -14.83 6.47 -4.17
N VAL A 25 -13.55 6.84 -4.17
CA VAL A 25 -12.73 6.85 -2.95
C VAL A 25 -12.18 8.24 -2.67
N GLU A 26 -12.58 8.77 -1.52
CA GLU A 26 -12.04 10.01 -0.96
C GLU A 26 -11.43 9.78 0.42
N SER A 27 -10.72 10.80 0.90
CA SER A 27 -10.18 10.80 2.26
C SER A 27 -10.27 12.21 2.82
N ALA A 28 -10.73 12.31 4.06
CA ALA A 28 -10.82 13.54 4.81
C ALA A 28 -10.13 13.38 6.17
N GLY A 29 -9.89 14.50 6.85
CA GLY A 29 -9.51 14.55 8.26
C GLY A 29 -10.66 15.09 9.12
N ILE A 30 -10.62 14.77 10.41
CA ILE A 30 -11.57 15.27 11.42
C ILE A 30 -11.27 16.72 11.85
N GLY A 31 -10.08 17.23 11.53
CA GLY A 31 -9.69 18.59 11.90
C GLY A 31 -9.11 19.37 10.72
N TRP A 32 -9.27 20.69 10.81
CA TRP A 32 -8.91 21.67 9.80
C TRP A 32 -7.40 21.96 9.64
N TRP A 33 -6.54 21.54 10.58
CA TRP A 33 -5.14 21.96 10.73
C TRP A 33 -4.27 21.91 9.46
N ASP A 34 -4.55 20.95 8.57
CA ASP A 34 -3.80 20.71 7.35
C ASP A 34 -4.60 20.95 6.07
N VAL A 35 -5.83 21.46 6.15
CA VAL A 35 -6.69 21.70 4.98
C VAL A 35 -5.99 22.54 3.92
N GLY A 36 -6.11 22.12 2.66
CA GLY A 36 -5.47 22.74 1.50
C GLY A 36 -4.01 22.34 1.29
N LYS A 37 -3.37 21.68 2.26
CA LYS A 37 -2.01 21.17 2.10
C LYS A 37 -2.01 19.83 1.37
N GLY A 38 -0.84 19.47 0.83
CA GLY A 38 -0.60 18.12 0.33
C GLY A 38 -0.47 17.09 1.46
N MET A 39 -0.33 15.82 1.08
CA MET A 39 0.02 14.75 2.02
C MET A 39 1.32 15.07 2.79
N ASP A 40 1.37 14.70 4.08
CA ASP A 40 2.58 14.83 4.91
C ASP A 40 3.80 14.24 4.15
N PRO A 41 4.91 14.99 4.01
CA PRO A 41 6.05 14.57 3.21
C PRO A 41 6.65 13.21 3.60
N ARG A 42 6.56 12.83 4.88
CA ARG A 42 7.14 11.58 5.39
C ARG A 42 6.27 10.39 5.00
N ALA A 43 4.95 10.54 5.12
CA ALA A 43 4.00 9.55 4.61
C ALA A 43 4.08 9.42 3.08
N LYS A 44 4.19 10.57 2.38
CA LYS A 44 4.40 10.61 0.93
C LYS A 44 5.65 9.84 0.51
N HIS A 45 6.80 10.12 1.12
CA HIS A 45 8.04 9.42 0.82
C HIS A 45 7.93 7.90 1.08
N HIS A 46 7.25 7.51 2.17
CA HIS A 46 7.02 6.10 2.47
C HIS A 46 6.21 5.42 1.37
N LEU A 47 5.08 6.00 0.95
CA LEU A 47 4.23 5.47 -0.14
C LEU A 47 4.95 5.42 -1.49
N GLU A 48 5.75 6.44 -1.82
CA GLU A 48 6.55 6.48 -3.05
C GLU A 48 7.53 5.31 -3.12
N SER A 49 8.08 4.86 -1.98
CA SER A 49 8.95 3.68 -1.91
C SER A 49 8.24 2.37 -2.30
N TYR A 50 6.91 2.34 -2.21
CA TYR A 50 6.04 1.25 -2.67
C TYR A 50 5.45 1.48 -4.08
N GLY A 51 5.76 2.61 -4.72
CA GLY A 51 5.23 2.97 -6.04
C GLY A 51 3.76 3.40 -6.03
N LEU A 52 3.24 3.81 -4.87
CA LEU A 52 1.84 4.19 -4.70
C LEU A 52 1.60 5.67 -5.05
N ASN A 53 0.37 6.00 -5.47
CA ASN A 53 -0.03 7.38 -5.75
C ASN A 53 0.00 8.20 -4.46
N THR A 54 0.52 9.43 -4.52
CA THR A 54 0.59 10.35 -3.38
C THR A 54 -0.11 11.68 -3.64
N SER A 55 -0.82 11.80 -4.76
CA SER A 55 -1.64 12.96 -5.08
C SER A 55 -2.83 13.03 -4.12
N HIS A 56 -2.78 14.02 -3.23
CA HIS A 56 -3.80 14.25 -2.21
C HIS A 56 -3.76 15.71 -1.79
N ILE A 57 -4.95 16.30 -1.64
CA ILE A 57 -5.15 17.59 -0.97
C ILE A 57 -6.01 17.31 0.25
N VAL A 58 -5.53 17.75 1.39
CA VAL A 58 -6.21 17.57 2.66
C VAL A 58 -7.49 18.41 2.66
N ARG A 59 -8.59 17.77 3.04
CA ARG A 59 -9.87 18.41 3.34
C ARG A 59 -10.38 17.90 4.69
N GLU A 60 -11.22 18.70 5.31
CA GLU A 60 -11.98 18.29 6.48
C GLU A 60 -13.21 17.48 6.05
N ILE A 61 -13.68 16.63 6.93
CA ILE A 61 -14.99 15.98 6.77
C ILE A 61 -16.09 17.03 6.94
N CYS A 62 -17.18 16.89 6.19
CA CYS A 62 -18.34 17.76 6.33
C CYS A 62 -19.64 16.97 6.32
N GLN A 63 -20.76 17.60 6.71
CA GLN A 63 -22.07 16.94 6.77
C GLN A 63 -22.48 16.28 5.44
N ASP A 64 -22.17 16.92 4.32
CA ASP A 64 -22.39 16.39 2.98
C ASP A 64 -21.78 15.00 2.76
N ASP A 65 -20.65 14.68 3.41
CA ASP A 65 -20.02 13.37 3.28
C ASP A 65 -20.94 12.25 3.79
N PHE A 66 -21.72 12.51 4.85
CA PHE A 66 -22.65 11.55 5.45
C PHE A 66 -23.85 11.21 4.54
N TYR A 67 -24.10 12.04 3.53
CA TYR A 67 -25.15 11.82 2.52
C TYR A 67 -24.59 11.31 1.19
N LYS A 68 -23.30 11.49 0.93
CA LYS A 68 -22.64 11.13 -0.34
C LYS A 68 -21.99 9.75 -0.32
N PHE A 69 -21.46 9.33 0.82
CA PHE A 69 -20.69 8.10 0.92
C PHE A 69 -21.44 7.03 1.72
N GLU A 70 -21.54 5.81 1.21
CA GLU A 70 -22.19 4.71 1.94
C GLU A 70 -21.36 4.23 3.14
N TYR A 71 -20.05 4.42 3.10
CA TYR A 71 -19.11 4.02 4.14
C TYR A 71 -18.15 5.17 4.45
N ILE A 72 -18.04 5.51 5.74
CA ILE A 72 -17.01 6.40 6.27
C ILE A 72 -16.14 5.57 7.21
N ILE A 73 -14.88 5.38 6.83
CA ILE A 73 -13.98 4.46 7.52
C ILE A 73 -13.04 5.26 8.44
N ALA A 74 -13.21 5.09 9.75
CA ALA A 74 -12.32 5.61 10.77
C ALA A 74 -11.05 4.76 10.91
N THR A 75 -9.94 5.40 11.28
CA THR A 75 -8.64 4.70 11.44
C THR A 75 -8.33 4.31 12.89
N ASP A 76 -9.00 4.94 13.85
CA ASP A 76 -8.98 4.56 15.27
C ASP A 76 -10.36 4.81 15.92
N GLU A 77 -10.56 4.30 17.13
CA GLU A 77 -11.81 4.47 17.90
C GLU A 77 -12.16 5.94 18.22
N ARG A 78 -11.17 6.84 18.31
CA ARG A 78 -11.43 8.27 18.56
C ARG A 78 -12.01 8.93 17.33
N ASP A 79 -11.47 8.60 16.16
CA ASP A 79 -12.00 9.03 14.88
C ASP A 79 -13.43 8.50 14.72
N LEU A 80 -13.68 7.22 15.04
CA LEU A 80 -15.02 6.63 14.96
C LEU A 80 -16.01 7.32 15.91
N GLY A 81 -15.63 7.51 17.17
CA GLY A 81 -16.48 8.18 18.15
C GLY A 81 -16.82 9.62 17.76
N PHE A 82 -15.91 10.34 17.09
CA PHE A 82 -16.23 11.65 16.51
C PHE A 82 -17.26 11.53 15.37
N LEU A 83 -17.06 10.57 14.45
CA LEU A 83 -18.00 10.36 13.34
C LEU A 83 -19.39 9.99 13.82
N ASP A 84 -19.51 9.16 14.85
CA ASP A 84 -20.80 8.77 15.42
C ASP A 84 -21.53 9.94 16.10
N LEU A 85 -20.79 10.93 16.62
CA LEU A 85 -21.37 12.14 17.20
C LEU A 85 -21.80 13.15 16.13
N GLU A 86 -21.07 13.25 15.02
CA GLU A 86 -21.36 14.19 13.94
C GLU A 86 -22.32 13.65 12.87
N ALA A 87 -22.52 12.34 12.83
CA ALA A 87 -23.40 11.70 11.87
C ALA A 87 -24.85 12.17 12.07
N PRO A 88 -25.49 12.74 11.03
CA PRO A 88 -26.89 13.11 11.11
C PRO A 88 -27.78 11.85 11.14
N GLU A 89 -28.91 11.92 11.84
CA GLU A 89 -29.85 10.79 11.97
C GLU A 89 -30.40 10.29 10.62
N ASP A 90 -30.50 11.18 9.63
CA ASP A 90 -30.96 10.89 8.27
C ASP A 90 -29.82 10.68 7.25
N GLY A 91 -28.57 10.61 7.72
CA GLY A 91 -27.41 10.26 6.90
C GLY A 91 -27.48 8.82 6.39
N ILE A 92 -26.91 8.56 5.21
CA ILE A 92 -26.86 7.20 4.63
C ILE A 92 -25.59 6.45 5.03
N SER A 93 -24.56 7.16 5.50
CA SER A 93 -23.25 6.59 5.79
C SER A 93 -23.28 5.59 6.94
N LYS A 94 -22.56 4.49 6.74
CA LYS A 94 -22.14 3.60 7.82
C LYS A 94 -20.74 4.01 8.28
N CYS A 95 -20.66 4.56 9.48
CA CYS A 95 -19.39 4.84 10.16
C CYS A 95 -18.82 3.53 10.71
N VAL A 96 -17.59 3.17 10.30
CA VAL A 96 -16.98 1.89 10.67
C VAL A 96 -15.50 2.06 11.00
N LEU A 97 -14.99 1.26 11.93
CA LEU A 97 -13.56 1.20 12.22
C LEU A 97 -12.86 0.31 11.20
N LEU A 98 -11.81 0.79 10.53
CA LEU A 98 -11.03 -0.02 9.58
C LEU A 98 -10.48 -1.30 10.23
N GLY A 99 -9.96 -1.19 11.45
CA GLY A 99 -9.41 -2.32 12.19
C GLY A 99 -10.42 -3.42 12.53
N SER A 100 -11.72 -3.15 12.40
CA SER A 100 -12.77 -4.15 12.62
C SER A 100 -12.86 -5.19 11.49
N PHE A 101 -12.36 -4.88 10.29
CA PHE A 101 -12.33 -5.82 9.17
C PHE A 101 -11.09 -6.71 9.24
N ASN A 102 -11.25 -7.95 9.72
CA ASN A 102 -10.10 -8.83 9.97
C ASN A 102 -10.23 -10.25 9.40
N SER A 103 -11.23 -10.55 8.55
CA SER A 103 -11.48 -11.89 8.01
C SER A 103 -10.27 -12.49 7.28
N LYS A 104 -9.43 -11.65 6.66
CA LYS A 104 -8.18 -12.02 6.00
C LYS A 104 -6.94 -11.50 6.73
N ALA A 105 -7.11 -10.73 7.80
CA ALA A 105 -6.00 -10.11 8.50
C ALA A 105 -5.29 -11.10 9.42
N LYS A 106 -3.96 -11.08 9.38
CA LYS A 106 -3.10 -11.86 10.29
C LYS A 106 -2.84 -11.14 11.62
N PHE A 107 -3.64 -10.12 11.91
CA PHE A 107 -3.49 -9.20 13.05
C PHE A 107 -4.78 -9.16 13.85
N PRO A 108 -4.70 -8.91 15.18
CA PRO A 108 -5.89 -8.67 15.97
C PRO A 108 -6.62 -7.40 15.50
N VAL A 109 -7.92 -7.34 15.78
CA VAL A 109 -8.71 -6.10 15.65
C VAL A 109 -8.05 -5.03 16.52
N SER A 110 -7.66 -3.92 15.92
CA SER A 110 -6.97 -2.83 16.61
C SER A 110 -6.94 -1.54 15.79
N ASP A 111 -6.80 -0.42 16.48
CA ASP A 111 -6.56 0.89 15.88
C ASP A 111 -5.28 0.92 15.05
N LEU A 112 -5.32 1.65 13.94
CA LEU A 112 -4.09 2.00 13.23
C LEU A 112 -3.30 3.02 14.05
N PRO A 113 -1.98 2.82 14.15
CA PRO A 113 -1.15 3.63 15.01
C PRO A 113 -1.10 5.06 14.46
N ASP A 114 -1.22 6.08 15.31
CA ASP A 114 -1.08 7.47 14.87
C ASP A 114 0.40 7.90 14.91
N PRO A 115 1.05 8.13 13.76
CA PRO A 115 2.47 8.45 13.72
C PRO A 115 2.84 9.77 14.42
N PHE A 116 1.87 10.67 14.64
CA PHE A 116 2.12 11.95 15.32
C PHE A 116 2.14 11.83 16.85
N PHE A 117 1.38 10.89 17.44
CA PHE A 117 1.22 10.78 18.89
C PHE A 117 2.05 9.65 19.52
N LEU A 118 2.81 8.89 18.73
CA LEU A 118 3.66 7.83 19.25
C LEU A 118 4.90 8.44 19.92
N LYS A 119 4.89 8.45 21.25
CA LYS A 119 6.07 8.82 22.06
C LYS A 119 7.17 7.76 22.04
N THR A 120 6.82 6.51 21.77
CA THR A 120 7.69 5.35 22.00
C THR A 120 8.05 4.58 20.73
N LYS A 121 7.30 4.73 19.64
CA LYS A 121 7.51 4.01 18.38
C LYS A 121 8.15 4.93 17.34
N PRO A 122 9.25 4.53 16.68
CA PRO A 122 9.83 5.27 15.58
C PRO A 122 8.82 5.52 14.46
N LEU A 123 8.88 6.70 13.84
CA LEU A 123 7.95 7.10 12.78
C LEU A 123 7.86 6.07 11.64
N ASN A 124 9.00 5.60 11.13
CA ASN A 124 9.02 4.65 10.03
C ASN A 124 8.34 3.33 10.39
N ASP A 125 8.51 2.86 11.63
CA ASP A 125 7.84 1.66 12.10
C ASP A 125 6.33 1.86 12.21
N ALA A 126 5.88 3.07 12.54
CA ALA A 126 4.45 3.41 12.55
C ALA A 126 3.87 3.46 11.14
N LEU A 127 4.57 4.07 10.19
CA LEU A 127 4.17 4.13 8.78
C LEU A 127 4.14 2.73 8.17
N GLU A 128 5.14 1.90 8.45
CA GLU A 128 5.20 0.51 8.00
C GLU A 128 4.08 -0.34 8.61
N ASP A 129 3.73 -0.08 9.86
CA ASP A 129 2.61 -0.76 10.53
C ASP A 129 1.24 -0.34 9.95
N ILE A 130 1.07 0.94 9.59
CA ILE A 130 -0.10 1.41 8.82
C ILE A 130 -0.18 0.68 7.48
N MET A 131 0.94 0.57 6.75
CA MET A 131 0.99 -0.14 5.47
C MET A 131 0.61 -1.61 5.64
N ASN A 132 1.19 -2.30 6.61
CA ASN A 132 0.98 -3.73 6.78
C ASN A 132 -0.43 -4.05 7.30
N ARG A 133 -0.88 -3.44 8.41
CA ARG A 133 -2.21 -3.71 8.97
C ARG A 133 -3.31 -3.13 8.09
N GLY A 134 -3.14 -1.90 7.61
CA GLY A 134 -4.10 -1.23 6.74
C GLY A 134 -4.37 -2.02 5.46
N TYR A 135 -3.34 -2.63 4.86
CA TYR A 135 -3.52 -3.46 3.66
C TYR A 135 -4.47 -4.62 3.93
N TRP A 136 -4.23 -5.39 5.00
CA TRP A 136 -5.05 -6.55 5.32
C TRP A 136 -6.45 -6.20 5.78
N TYR A 137 -6.62 -5.07 6.46
CA TYR A 137 -7.93 -4.55 6.81
C TYR A 137 -8.72 -4.15 5.56
N LEU A 138 -8.09 -3.47 4.59
CA LEU A 138 -8.72 -3.14 3.31
C LEU A 138 -9.05 -4.38 2.48
N VAL A 139 -8.18 -5.39 2.46
CA VAL A 139 -8.47 -6.68 1.81
C VAL A 139 -9.68 -7.34 2.46
N SER A 140 -9.75 -7.35 3.80
CA SER A 140 -10.89 -7.90 4.53
C SER A 140 -12.17 -7.11 4.30
N PHE A 141 -12.07 -5.78 4.15
CA PHE A 141 -13.19 -4.91 3.78
C PHE A 141 -13.72 -5.24 2.39
N LEU A 142 -12.85 -5.33 1.39
CA LEU A 142 -13.21 -5.72 0.02
C LEU A 142 -13.84 -7.11 -0.07
N ASP A 143 -13.37 -8.05 0.76
CA ASP A 143 -13.93 -9.40 0.85
C ASP A 143 -15.40 -9.38 1.29
N THR A 144 -15.84 -8.38 2.08
CA THR A 144 -17.26 -8.22 2.45
C THR A 144 -18.17 -7.89 1.25
N PHE A 145 -17.59 -7.39 0.16
CA PHE A 145 -18.27 -7.11 -1.11
C PHE A 145 -18.00 -8.20 -2.16
N GLY A 146 -17.36 -9.31 -1.77
CA GLY A 146 -17.00 -10.40 -2.69
C GLY A 146 -15.83 -10.08 -3.62
N VAL A 147 -15.14 -8.95 -3.42
CA VAL A 147 -13.96 -8.59 -4.22
C VAL A 147 -12.76 -9.40 -3.73
N GLN A 148 -12.35 -10.38 -4.54
CA GLN A 148 -11.22 -11.24 -4.21
C GLN A 148 -9.90 -10.56 -4.61
N VAL A 149 -9.13 -10.14 -3.60
CA VAL A 149 -7.76 -9.65 -3.80
C VAL A 149 -6.82 -10.85 -3.92
N PRO A 150 -6.07 -11.01 -5.03
CA PRO A 150 -5.10 -12.09 -5.17
C PRO A 150 -4.07 -12.04 -4.03
N GLU A 151 -3.80 -13.18 -3.40
CA GLU A 151 -2.78 -13.31 -2.34
C GLU A 151 -1.37 -13.28 -2.94
N VAL A 152 -1.02 -12.22 -3.67
CA VAL A 152 0.31 -12.02 -4.24
C VAL A 152 1.08 -11.08 -3.31
N LEU A 153 1.37 -11.59 -2.11
CA LEU A 153 2.44 -11.04 -1.28
C LEU A 153 3.76 -11.33 -2.00
N THR A 154 4.26 -10.39 -2.79
CA THR A 154 5.68 -10.00 -2.88
C THR A 154 5.97 -9.30 -4.20
N THR A 155 6.45 -8.07 -4.08
CA THR A 155 7.23 -7.41 -5.12
C THR A 155 8.31 -8.37 -5.63
N LYS A 156 8.22 -8.82 -6.88
CA LYS A 156 9.36 -9.47 -7.54
C LYS A 156 10.37 -8.39 -7.89
N LYS A 157 11.32 -8.14 -7.00
CA LYS A 157 12.47 -7.26 -7.26
C LYS A 157 13.43 -7.99 -8.19
N VAL A 158 13.44 -7.64 -9.48
CA VAL A 158 14.41 -8.15 -10.46
C VAL A 158 15.42 -7.04 -10.77
N LYS A 159 16.69 -7.27 -10.44
CA LYS A 159 17.81 -6.43 -10.89
C LYS A 159 18.49 -7.13 -12.06
N ILE A 160 18.32 -6.60 -13.26
CA ILE A 160 19.03 -7.08 -14.46
C ILE A 160 20.31 -6.26 -14.59
N ILE A 161 21.46 -6.93 -14.57
CA ILE A 161 22.78 -6.31 -14.79
C ILE A 161 23.36 -6.96 -16.05
N THR A 162 23.83 -6.15 -16.99
CA THR A 162 24.63 -6.61 -18.14
C THR A 162 26.03 -6.03 -18.06
N THR A 163 27.05 -6.80 -18.42
CA THR A 163 28.43 -6.32 -18.45
C THR A 163 28.60 -5.32 -19.59
N VAL A 164 28.98 -4.07 -19.28
CA VAL A 164 29.47 -3.15 -20.30
C VAL A 164 30.83 -3.67 -20.76
N LYS A 165 30.95 -4.13 -22.01
CA LYS A 165 32.26 -4.32 -22.65
C LYS A 165 32.89 -2.93 -22.87
N ILE A 166 33.59 -2.41 -21.87
CA ILE A 166 34.41 -1.21 -22.04
C ILE A 166 35.67 -1.62 -22.82
N ARG A 167 35.82 -1.12 -24.04
CA ARG A 167 37.13 -1.11 -24.73
C ARG A 167 37.94 0.07 -24.19
N SER A 168 38.69 -0.18 -23.10
CA SER A 168 39.81 0.61 -22.52
C SER A 168 39.56 2.12 -22.27
N SER A 169 40.35 2.90 -21.52
CA SER A 169 41.74 2.79 -21.05
C SER A 169 42.00 3.56 -19.74
N THR A 170 41.04 3.66 -18.82
CA THR A 170 41.28 4.20 -17.47
C THR A 170 40.58 3.34 -16.41
N MET A 171 41.38 2.53 -15.71
CA MET A 171 40.92 1.51 -14.78
C MET A 171 40.62 2.13 -13.40
N ASN A 172 39.36 2.09 -12.96
CA ASN A 172 38.95 2.51 -11.61
C ASN A 172 39.30 1.39 -10.58
N PRO A 173 39.84 1.71 -9.39
CA PRO A 173 40.17 0.76 -8.31
C PRO A 173 39.10 -0.28 -7.95
N TRP A 174 37.82 0.02 -8.22
CA TRP A 174 36.72 -0.94 -8.05
C TRP A 174 36.82 -2.19 -8.95
N HIS A 175 37.50 -2.11 -10.10
CA HIS A 175 37.60 -3.22 -11.05
C HIS A 175 38.58 -4.32 -10.60
N GLU A 176 39.66 -3.99 -9.88
CA GLU A 176 40.63 -4.99 -9.42
C GLU A 176 40.01 -6.00 -8.44
N LYS A 177 39.07 -5.55 -7.62
CA LYS A 177 38.39 -6.38 -6.61
C LYS A 177 37.39 -7.37 -7.22
N MET A 178 36.93 -7.13 -8.44
CA MET A 178 35.98 -7.99 -9.16
C MET A 178 36.67 -9.04 -10.03
N SER A 179 37.82 -8.72 -10.64
CA SER A 179 38.55 -9.65 -11.51
C SER A 179 39.10 -10.87 -10.77
N SER A 180 39.45 -10.74 -9.49
CA SER A 180 39.89 -11.88 -8.66
C SER A 180 38.77 -12.86 -8.29
N LEU A 181 37.50 -12.43 -8.34
CA LEU A 181 36.33 -13.27 -8.06
C LEU A 181 35.82 -14.03 -9.29
N GLN A 182 36.10 -13.55 -10.51
CA GLN A 182 35.62 -14.18 -11.76
C GLN A 182 36.51 -15.33 -12.28
N ALA A 183 37.73 -15.51 -11.77
CA ALA A 183 38.67 -16.53 -12.26
C ALA A 183 38.26 -17.99 -11.97
N GLY A 184 37.18 -18.24 -11.22
CA GLY A 184 36.80 -19.59 -10.76
C GLY A 184 35.64 -20.27 -11.49
N TRP A 185 34.96 -19.64 -12.46
CA TRP A 185 33.71 -20.16 -13.02
C TRP A 185 33.79 -20.39 -14.54
N SER A 186 34.03 -21.64 -14.96
CA SER A 186 33.98 -22.03 -16.37
C SER A 186 32.53 -22.07 -16.92
N ALA A 187 32.34 -21.58 -18.14
CA ALA A 187 31.06 -21.22 -18.75
C ALA A 187 30.21 -22.38 -19.34
N THR A 188 30.30 -23.60 -18.81
CA THR A 188 29.74 -24.79 -19.50
C THR A 188 28.45 -25.37 -18.89
N LYS A 189 27.76 -24.70 -17.95
CA LYS A 189 26.59 -25.30 -17.25
C LYS A 189 25.24 -24.57 -17.37
N PHE A 190 25.07 -23.61 -18.28
CA PHE A 190 23.84 -22.79 -18.33
C PHE A 190 22.80 -23.21 -19.38
N LYS A 191 23.12 -24.10 -20.33
CA LYS A 191 22.17 -24.44 -21.43
C LYS A 191 21.10 -25.50 -21.08
N ASP A 192 21.22 -26.21 -19.95
CA ASP A 192 20.36 -27.38 -19.68
C ASP A 192 19.21 -27.15 -18.69
N ARG A 193 18.81 -25.90 -18.39
CA ARG A 193 17.78 -25.64 -17.35
C ARG A 193 16.56 -24.81 -17.75
N ILE A 194 16.27 -24.65 -19.03
CA ILE A 194 14.97 -24.08 -19.46
C ILE A 194 14.26 -25.06 -20.38
N THR A 195 13.61 -26.06 -19.78
CA THR A 195 12.55 -26.83 -20.42
C THR A 195 11.22 -26.35 -19.85
N VAL A 196 10.59 -25.38 -20.52
CA VAL A 196 9.20 -25.01 -20.24
C VAL A 196 8.32 -26.14 -20.78
N LYS A 197 7.76 -26.98 -19.89
CA LYS A 197 6.69 -27.90 -20.27
C LYS A 197 5.38 -27.12 -20.36
N SER A 198 4.98 -26.74 -21.57
CA SER A 198 3.63 -26.26 -21.86
C SER A 198 2.68 -27.46 -21.95
N THR A 199 1.86 -27.69 -20.92
CA THR A 199 0.68 -28.56 -21.04
C THR A 199 -0.52 -27.71 -21.44
N HIS A 200 -0.88 -27.76 -22.73
CA HIS A 200 -2.21 -27.41 -23.20
C HIS A 200 -3.16 -28.56 -22.83
N ARG A 201 -4.19 -28.29 -22.02
CA ARG A 201 -5.39 -29.15 -21.96
C ARG A 201 -6.43 -28.53 -22.90
N LYS A 202 -6.72 -29.24 -23.99
CA LYS A 202 -7.86 -28.97 -24.86
C LYS A 202 -9.16 -29.24 -24.09
N LEU A 203 -10.12 -28.35 -24.29
CA LEU A 203 -11.54 -28.56 -24.00
C LEU A 203 -12.05 -29.77 -24.81
N GLN A 204 -12.77 -30.66 -24.14
CA GLN A 204 -13.84 -31.50 -24.68
C GLN A 204 -14.95 -31.53 -23.62
#